data_AF-A0A376FK73-F1
#
_entry.id   AF-A0A376FK73-F1
#
_cell.length_a   1.000
_cell.length_b   1.000
_cell.length_c   1.000
_cell.angle_alpha   90.00
_cell.angle_beta   90.00
_cell.angle_gamma   90.00
#
_symmetry.space_group_name_H-M   'P 1'
#
loop_
_entity.id
_entity.type
_entity.pdbx_description
1 polymer ?
#
loop_
_entity_poly.entity_id
_entity_poly.type
_entity_poly.pdbx_seq_one_letter_code
_entity_poly.pdbx_strand_id
1 'polypeptide(L)'
;MSPKLPDSVIDVGLRTEPNLELLTQMKPSFLFWSAGYGPSEETLARIAPGRGFAFSDGKKPLAVAKNSINEMAHFLNREAEAKRHLDDLMP
;
A
#
# COMPACT_ATOMS: atom_id res chain seq x y z
N MET A 1 -8.97 17.47 -4.50
CA MET A 1 -9.48 16.76 -3.31
C MET A 1 -9.16 15.29 -3.48
N SER A 2 -8.56 14.64 -2.48
CA SER A 2 -8.38 13.19 -2.52
C SER A 2 -9.75 12.50 -2.34
N PRO A 3 -9.99 11.35 -2.98
CA PRO A 3 -11.24 10.62 -2.79
C PRO A 3 -11.42 10.25 -1.31
N LYS A 4 -12.64 10.41 -0.79
CA LYS A 4 -12.99 9.95 0.56
C LYS A 4 -12.98 8.42 0.59
N LEU A 5 -12.54 7.86 1.72
CA LEU A 5 -12.66 6.42 1.96
C LEU A 5 -14.16 6.06 2.12
N PRO A 6 -14.62 4.92 1.57
CA PRO A 6 -15.97 4.41 1.82
C PRO A 6 -16.20 4.06 3.30
N ASP A 7 -17.43 4.18 3.78
CA ASP A 7 -17.81 3.86 5.18
C ASP A 7 -17.59 2.39 5.56
N SER A 8 -17.45 1.51 4.57
CA SER A 8 -17.15 0.09 4.77
C SER A 8 -15.69 -0.19 5.13
N VAL A 9 -14.80 0.80 5.05
CA VAL A 9 -13.39 0.64 5.41
C VAL A 9 -13.27 0.49 6.92
N ILE A 10 -12.67 -0.61 7.36
CA ILE A 10 -12.43 -0.90 8.78
C ILE A 10 -11.19 -0.14 9.23
N ASP A 11 -11.32 0.64 10.30
CA ASP A 11 -10.17 1.26 10.97
C ASP A 11 -9.39 0.19 11.74
N VAL A 12 -8.11 0.02 11.37
CA VAL A 12 -7.19 -0.96 11.98
C VAL A 12 -6.21 -0.30 12.95
N GLY A 13 -6.46 0.95 13.36
CA GLY A 13 -5.63 1.69 14.29
C GLY A 13 -4.56 2.56 13.62
N LEU A 14 -3.61 3.04 14.44
CA LEU A 14 -2.56 3.94 13.97
C LEU A 14 -1.59 3.22 13.04
N ARG A 15 -1.07 3.92 12.03
CA ARG A 15 -0.07 3.35 11.11
C ARG A 15 1.21 2.88 11.81
N THR A 16 1.59 3.51 12.92
CA THR A 16 2.76 3.12 13.73
C THR A 16 2.45 2.00 14.70
N GLU A 17 1.19 1.87 15.11
CA GLU A 17 0.70 0.94 16.13
C GLU A 17 -0.67 0.40 15.71
N PRO A 18 -0.75 -0.44 14.66
CA PRO A 18 -2.01 -1.00 14.23
C PRO A 18 -2.47 -2.09 15.19
N ASN A 19 -3.78 -2.36 15.21
CA ASN A 19 -4.37 -3.44 15.97
C ASN A 19 -4.06 -4.80 15.32
N LEU A 20 -2.97 -5.43 15.76
CA LEU A 20 -2.50 -6.72 15.24
C LEU A 20 -3.48 -7.86 15.51
N GLU A 21 -4.23 -7.81 16.62
CA GLU A 21 -5.26 -8.79 16.94
C GLU A 21 -6.41 -8.72 15.94
N LEU A 22 -6.91 -7.52 15.66
CA LEU A 22 -7.94 -7.28 14.66
C LEU A 22 -7.48 -7.74 13.27
N LEU A 23 -6.27 -7.38 12.85
CA LEU A 23 -5.71 -7.81 11.57
C LEU A 23 -5.65 -9.34 11.46
N THR A 24 -5.27 -10.03 12.54
CA THR A 24 -5.24 -11.50 12.58
C THR A 24 -6.65 -12.09 12.45
N GLN A 25 -7.64 -11.51 13.10
CA GLN A 25 -9.04 -11.95 13.01
C GLN A 25 -9.64 -11.74 11.63
N MET A 26 -9.30 -10.62 10.98
CA MET A 26 -9.77 -10.26 9.64
C MET A 26 -9.26 -11.22 8.56
N LYS A 27 -8.11 -11.87 8.77
CA LYS A 27 -7.46 -12.76 7.80
C LYS A 27 -7.32 -12.10 6.42
N PRO A 28 -6.63 -10.95 6.32
CA PRO A 28 -6.46 -10.25 5.05
C PRO A 28 -5.76 -11.18 4.05
N SER A 29 -6.19 -11.11 2.79
CA SER A 29 -5.53 -11.84 1.70
C SER A 29 -4.15 -11.25 1.37
N PHE A 30 -3.96 -9.95 1.63
CA PHE A 30 -2.71 -9.25 1.41
C PHE A 30 -2.62 -7.98 2.27
N LEU A 31 -1.41 -7.61 2.71
CA LEU A 31 -1.11 -6.38 3.42
C LEU A 31 -0.20 -5.45 2.60
N PHE A 32 -0.48 -4.15 2.65
CA PHE A 32 0.39 -3.12 2.07
C PHE A 32 0.79 -2.11 3.13
N TRP A 33 2.07 -1.71 3.15
CA TRP A 33 2.58 -0.69 4.08
C TRP A 33 3.68 0.17 3.44
N SER A 34 4.08 1.23 4.14
CA SER A 34 5.24 2.03 3.75
C SER A 34 6.52 1.41 4.31
N ALA A 35 7.46 1.04 3.45
CA ALA A 35 8.72 0.43 3.86
C ALA A 35 9.50 1.38 4.80
N GLY A 36 9.97 0.85 5.93
CA GLY A 36 10.68 1.62 6.95
C GLY A 36 9.80 2.47 7.87
N TYR A 37 8.47 2.30 7.84
CA TYR A 37 7.54 3.04 8.71
C TYR A 37 6.48 2.12 9.34
N GLY A 38 6.36 2.17 10.67
CA GLY A 38 5.43 1.34 11.43
C GLY A 38 6.01 -0.02 11.82
N PRO A 39 5.16 -1.06 12.00
CA PRO A 39 5.62 -2.39 12.39
C PRO A 39 6.63 -2.99 11.42
N SER A 40 7.48 -3.88 11.91
CA SER A 40 8.45 -4.57 11.07
C SER A 40 7.75 -5.50 10.06
N GLU A 41 8.40 -5.70 8.92
CA GLU A 41 7.95 -6.68 7.92
C GLU A 41 7.84 -8.08 8.52
N GLU A 42 8.75 -8.46 9.42
CA GLU A 42 8.69 -9.75 10.12
C GLU A 42 7.40 -9.90 10.94
N THR A 43 6.96 -8.84 11.62
CA THR A 43 5.70 -8.86 12.38
C THR A 43 4.50 -9.00 11.45
N LEU A 44 4.45 -8.22 10.37
CA LEU A 44 3.32 -8.21 9.43
C LEU A 44 3.21 -9.52 8.64
N ALA A 45 4.35 -10.12 8.26
CA ALA A 45 4.41 -11.37 7.53
C ALA A 45 3.84 -12.57 8.31
N ARG A 46 3.76 -12.48 9.65
CA ARG A 46 3.10 -13.51 10.49
C ARG A 46 1.57 -13.46 10.39
N ILE A 47 1.00 -12.35 9.92
CA ILE A 47 -0.45 -12.14 9.84
C ILE A 47 -0.97 -12.57 8.47
N ALA A 48 -0.33 -12.09 7.40
CA ALA A 48 -0.71 -12.38 6.02
C ALA A 48 0.46 -12.11 5.07
N PRO A 49 0.39 -12.62 3.82
CA PRO A 49 1.27 -12.15 2.76
C PRO A 49 1.17 -10.64 2.61
N GLY A 50 2.26 -9.98 2.21
CA GLY A 50 2.20 -8.54 2.04
C GLY A 50 3.43 -7.94 1.39
N ARG A 51 3.40 -6.62 1.19
CA ARG A 51 4.46 -5.86 0.56
C ARG A 51 4.59 -4.45 1.12
N GLY A 52 5.83 -4.08 1.43
CA GLY A 52 6.21 -2.70 1.72
C GLY A 52 6.53 -1.94 0.43
N PHE A 53 6.04 -0.71 0.31
CA PHE A 53 6.41 0.21 -0.76
C PHE A 53 7.30 1.33 -0.22
N ALA A 54 8.44 1.56 -0.88
CA ALA A 54 9.28 2.71 -0.59
C ALA A 54 8.62 3.99 -1.13
N PHE A 55 8.64 5.07 -0.35
CA PHE A 55 8.13 6.38 -0.79
C PHE A 55 9.16 7.16 -1.62
N SER A 56 10.46 6.92 -1.38
CA SER A 56 11.56 7.61 -2.06
C SER A 56 12.84 6.77 -1.96
N ASP A 57 13.69 6.86 -2.97
CA ASP A 57 15.08 6.36 -2.99
C ASP A 57 16.07 7.42 -2.44
N GLY A 58 15.54 8.50 -1.85
CA GLY A 58 16.31 9.65 -1.38
C GLY A 58 16.61 10.69 -2.45
N LYS A 59 16.22 10.48 -3.71
CA LYS A 59 16.55 11.38 -4.83
C LYS A 59 15.39 11.71 -5.76
N LYS A 60 14.57 10.72 -6.12
CA LYS A 60 13.50 10.85 -7.13
C LYS A 60 12.17 10.25 -6.63
N PRO A 61 11.48 10.91 -5.68
CA PRO A 61 10.21 10.43 -5.14
C PRO A 61 9.16 10.11 -6.22
N LEU A 62 9.13 10.90 -7.29
CA LEU A 62 8.17 10.72 -8.38
C LEU A 62 8.42 9.46 -9.21
N ALA A 63 9.69 9.13 -9.47
CA ALA A 63 10.06 7.93 -10.20
C ALA A 63 9.74 6.67 -9.37
N VAL A 64 9.99 6.74 -8.06
CA VAL A 64 9.62 5.67 -7.13
C VAL A 64 8.10 5.49 -7.09
N ALA A 65 7.34 6.58 -6.98
CA ALA A 65 5.88 6.52 -7.01
C ALA A 65 5.33 5.88 -8.30
N LYS A 66 5.88 6.25 -9.48
CA LYS A 66 5.52 5.62 -10.77
C LYS A 66 5.78 4.11 -10.74
N ASN A 67 6.94 3.69 -10.24
CA ASN A 67 7.30 2.28 -10.16
C ASN A 67 6.38 1.52 -9.18
N SER A 68 6.09 2.08 -8.01
CA SER A 68 5.17 1.47 -7.04
C SER A 68 3.75 1.33 -7.58
N ILE A 69 3.26 2.31 -8.34
CA ILE A 69 1.96 2.22 -9.01
C ILE A 69 1.96 1.06 -10.03
N ASN A 70 2.97 0.97 -10.88
CA ASN A 70 3.07 -0.11 -11.86
C ASN A 70 3.20 -1.49 -11.21
N GLU A 71 3.97 -1.60 -10.12
CA GLU A 71 4.12 -2.83 -9.37
C GLU A 71 2.80 -3.29 -8.71
N MET A 72 2.05 -2.35 -8.11
CA MET A 72 0.71 -2.62 -7.59
C MET A 72 -0.24 -3.05 -8.71
N ALA A 73 -0.17 -2.37 -9.87
CA ALA A 73 -0.99 -2.69 -11.02
C ALA A 73 -0.77 -4.11 -11.52
N HIS A 74 0.49 -4.51 -11.63
CA HIS A 74 0.85 -5.86 -12.04
C HIS A 74 0.34 -6.90 -11.04
N PHE A 75 0.52 -6.66 -9.74
CA PHE A 75 0.00 -7.55 -8.70
C PHE A 75 -1.53 -7.71 -8.76
N LEU A 76 -2.26 -6.63 -9.08
CA LEU A 76 -3.72 -6.62 -9.14
C LEU A 76 -4.28 -6.99 -10.53
N ASN A 77 -3.43 -7.21 -11.55
CA ASN A 77 -3.81 -7.33 -12.97
C ASN A 77 -4.66 -6.12 -13.43
N ARG A 78 -4.11 -4.91 -13.24
CA ARG A 78 -4.74 -3.60 -13.49
C ARG A 78 -3.79 -2.63 -14.21
N GLU A 79 -2.90 -3.16 -15.05
CA GLU A 79 -1.88 -2.39 -15.75
C GLU A 79 -2.47 -1.31 -16.67
N ALA A 80 -3.63 -1.59 -17.29
CA ALA A 80 -4.32 -0.62 -18.14
C ALA A 80 -4.85 0.58 -17.35
N GLU A 81 -5.46 0.35 -16.18
CA GLU A 81 -5.92 1.43 -15.30
C GLU A 81 -4.76 2.24 -14.74
N ALA A 82 -3.67 1.58 -14.37
CA ALA A 82 -2.47 2.25 -13.88
C ALA A 82 -1.85 3.14 -14.97
N LYS A 83 -1.75 2.65 -16.21
CA LYS A 83 -1.28 3.45 -17.33
C LYS A 83 -2.13 4.70 -17.52
N ARG A 84 -3.46 4.54 -17.60
CA ARG A 84 -4.38 5.69 -17.75
C ARG A 84 -4.21 6.68 -16.60
N HIS A 85 -4.14 6.19 -15.37
CA HIS A 85 -3.96 7.04 -14.20
C HIS A 85 -2.64 7.82 -14.24
N LEU A 86 -1.54 7.18 -14.63
CA LEU A 86 -0.24 7.84 -14.76
C LEU A 86 -0.22 8.88 -15.89
N ASP A 87 -0.86 8.60 -17.02
CA ASP A 87 -1.00 9.55 -18.13
C ASP A 87 -1.81 10.80 -17.69
N ASP A 88 -2.88 10.61 -16.89
CA ASP A 88 -3.71 11.71 -16.38
C ASP A 88 -3.00 12.55 -15.30
N LEU A 89 -2.20 11.89 -14.43
CA LEU A 89 -1.55 12.54 -13.29
C LEU A 89 -0.25 13.25 -13.67
N MET A 90 0.36 12.84 -14.78
CA MET A 90 1.68 13.27 -15.24
C MET A 90 1.70 13.49 -16.76
N PRO A 91 0.89 14.44 -17.27
CA PRO A 91 0.82 14.76 -18.69
C PRO A 91 2.14 15.31 -19.24
#